data_AF-A0A0G9LD99-F1
#
_entry.id   AF-A0A0G9LD99-F1
#
_cell.length_a   1.000
_cell.length_b   1.000
_cell.length_c   1.000
_cell.angle_alpha   90.00
_cell.angle_beta   90.00
_cell.angle_gamma   90.00
#
_symmetry.space_group_name_H-M   'P 1'
#
loop_
_entity.id
_entity.type
_entity.pdbx_description
1 polymer ?
#
loop_
_entity_poly.entity_id
_entity_poly.type
_entity_poly.pdbx_seq_one_letter_code
_entity_poly.pdbx_strand_id
1 'polypeptide(L)'
;MNSNNILETIKMIEEEKLDIRTITMGISLLDCIDSDGDKAREKIYNKIVNSAKDLVKVGREIENEFGIPIVNKRISVTPISIIAGATDETDYVKFAQTLDKAAETLGVDFIGGFSALVQKGYTKGDKILIDSIPEALAKTNKVCSSVNVGSTRCGINMDAVREMGEVIKKTAEYTKETKGFGCAKLVVFCNAVEDNPFMAGAFHGVGEADKVISVGVSGPGVVQRALEKVKGESFDVVSETIKKTAFKITRVGQLVAKEASERLGVPFGIVDLSLAPTPAVGDSVAHILEEMGLEVVGTHGTTAALALLNDAVKKGGVMACSHVGGLSGAFIPVSEDAGMIDAVLNGSLNLEKLEAMTAICSVGLDMIAVPGDTPAETIAAMIADESAIGMINNKTTAVRVIPAPGCKVGDLVEFGGLLGTAPVMPVNKYSSSLFIQRGGRIPAPIHSFKN
;
A
#
# COMPACT_ATOMS: atom_id res chain seq x y z
N MET A 1 12.59 30.05 1.31
CA MET A 1 12.84 29.31 2.57
C MET A 1 13.92 30.06 3.34
N ASN A 2 13.78 30.19 4.66
CA ASN A 2 14.77 30.88 5.52
C ASN A 2 16.02 30.00 5.68
N SER A 3 17.24 30.56 5.74
CA SER A 3 18.49 29.78 5.70
C SER A 3 18.62 28.72 6.81
N ASN A 4 18.02 28.97 7.99
CA ASN A 4 17.96 27.99 9.08
C ASN A 4 17.13 26.74 8.72
N ASN A 5 16.06 26.88 7.94
CA ASN A 5 15.25 25.74 7.53
C ASN A 5 16.01 24.84 6.54
N ILE A 6 16.93 25.39 5.76
CA ILE A 6 17.73 24.64 4.78
C ILE A 6 18.78 23.80 5.50
N LEU A 7 19.54 24.39 6.43
CA LEU A 7 20.52 23.66 7.25
C LEU A 7 19.88 22.54 8.07
N GLU A 8 18.71 22.79 8.65
CA GLU A 8 17.97 21.79 9.40
C GLU A 8 17.44 20.65 8.51
N THR A 9 17.02 20.96 7.28
CA THR A 9 16.61 19.95 6.29
C THR A 9 17.80 19.08 5.87
N ILE A 10 18.97 19.68 5.61
CA ILE A 10 20.22 18.95 5.30
C ILE A 10 20.57 18.00 6.46
N LYS A 11 20.46 18.47 7.71
CA LYS A 11 20.69 17.63 8.90
C LYS A 11 19.73 16.44 8.96
N MET A 12 18.45 16.63 8.64
CA MET A 12 17.48 15.54 8.59
C MET A 12 17.79 14.50 7.51
N ILE A 13 18.33 14.93 6.38
CA ILE A 13 18.71 14.04 5.26
C ILE A 13 19.95 13.22 5.62
N GLU A 14 21.02 13.88 6.08
CA GLU A 14 22.32 13.22 6.32
C GLU A 14 22.39 12.49 7.68
N GLU A 15 21.95 13.13 8.78
CA GLU A 15 22.04 12.53 10.12
C GLU A 15 20.80 11.70 10.46
N GLU A 16 19.62 12.10 9.96
CA GLU A 16 18.34 11.49 10.32
C GLU A 16 17.74 10.58 9.22
N LYS A 17 18.53 10.20 8.20
CA LYS A 17 18.16 9.27 7.10
C LYS A 17 16.76 9.54 6.51
N LEU A 18 16.42 10.79 6.26
CA LEU A 18 15.17 11.13 5.56
C LEU A 18 15.23 10.69 4.10
N ASP A 19 14.21 9.97 3.65
CA ASP A 19 14.05 9.57 2.26
C ASP A 19 12.62 9.79 1.73
N ILE A 20 12.51 9.90 0.42
CA ILE A 20 11.24 9.84 -0.30
C ILE A 20 11.01 8.40 -0.73
N ARG A 21 9.95 7.79 -0.22
CA ARG A 21 9.63 6.40 -0.53
C ARG A 21 9.30 6.23 -2.01
N THR A 22 8.57 7.16 -2.60
CA THR A 22 8.14 7.06 -3.98
C THR A 22 7.77 8.40 -4.60
N ILE A 23 8.07 8.55 -5.89
CA ILE A 23 7.36 9.46 -6.79
C ILE A 23 6.50 8.60 -7.71
N THR A 24 5.20 8.83 -7.71
CA THR A 24 4.23 8.06 -8.50
C THR A 24 3.52 8.98 -9.49
N MET A 25 3.63 8.68 -10.78
CA MET A 25 2.83 9.35 -11.81
C MET A 25 1.52 8.60 -12.00
N GLY A 26 0.41 9.26 -11.70
CA GLY A 26 -0.93 8.81 -12.05
C GLY A 26 -1.26 9.17 -13.49
N ILE A 27 -1.76 8.22 -14.28
CA ILE A 27 -2.09 8.41 -15.70
C ILE A 27 -3.49 7.88 -15.99
N SER A 28 -4.37 8.75 -16.48
CA SER A 28 -5.69 8.36 -16.96
C SER A 28 -5.58 7.60 -18.27
N LEU A 29 -6.29 6.49 -18.39
CA LEU A 29 -6.36 5.67 -19.61
C LEU A 29 -7.73 5.74 -20.30
N LEU A 30 -8.62 6.64 -19.87
CA LEU A 30 -9.99 6.71 -20.40
C LEU A 30 -10.04 7.02 -21.91
N ASP A 31 -9.09 7.78 -22.42
CA ASP A 31 -8.94 8.08 -23.87
C ASP A 31 -8.31 6.93 -24.66
N CYS A 32 -7.82 5.89 -23.97
CA CYS A 32 -7.25 4.69 -24.58
C CYS A 32 -8.31 3.60 -24.80
N ILE A 33 -9.57 3.82 -24.41
CA ILE A 33 -10.68 2.90 -24.62
C ILE A 33 -10.85 2.63 -26.13
N ASP A 34 -10.98 1.35 -26.46
CA ASP A 34 -11.30 0.86 -27.80
C ASP A 34 -12.04 -0.48 -27.65
N SER A 35 -12.93 -0.80 -28.58
CA SER A 35 -13.58 -2.11 -28.62
C SER A 35 -12.61 -3.22 -29.08
N ASP A 36 -11.60 -2.84 -29.85
CA ASP A 36 -10.51 -3.72 -30.28
C ASP A 36 -9.39 -3.70 -29.23
N GLY A 37 -9.20 -4.85 -28.56
CA GLY A 37 -8.22 -4.97 -27.48
C GLY A 37 -6.79 -4.71 -27.91
N ASP A 38 -6.41 -5.02 -29.16
CA ASP A 38 -5.05 -4.75 -29.65
C ASP A 38 -4.80 -3.25 -29.79
N LYS A 39 -5.79 -2.51 -30.31
CA LYS A 39 -5.73 -1.04 -30.39
C LYS A 39 -5.74 -0.39 -29.01
N ALA A 40 -6.57 -0.89 -28.09
CA ALA A 40 -6.60 -0.40 -26.72
C ALA A 40 -5.23 -0.56 -26.05
N ARG A 41 -4.60 -1.74 -26.16
CA ARG A 41 -3.25 -1.99 -25.64
C ARG A 41 -2.18 -1.09 -26.27
N GLU A 42 -2.22 -0.89 -27.59
CA GLU A 42 -1.29 0.00 -28.28
C GLU A 42 -1.41 1.44 -27.77
N LYS A 43 -2.64 1.96 -27.64
CA LYS A 43 -2.92 3.28 -27.08
C LYS A 43 -2.39 3.41 -25.64
N ILE A 44 -2.67 2.41 -24.80
CA ILE A 44 -2.20 2.37 -23.40
C ILE A 44 -0.67 2.44 -23.34
N TYR A 45 0.01 1.56 -24.08
CA TYR A 45 1.49 1.51 -24.10
C TYR A 45 2.06 2.87 -24.52
N ASN A 46 1.57 3.41 -25.64
CA ASN A 46 2.05 4.68 -26.17
C ASN A 46 1.79 5.83 -25.20
N LYS A 47 0.60 5.89 -24.58
CA LYS A 47 0.27 6.96 -23.63
C LYS A 47 1.16 6.91 -22.38
N ILE A 48 1.34 5.73 -21.79
CA ILE A 48 2.18 5.55 -20.60
C ILE A 48 3.63 5.93 -20.91
N VAL A 49 4.20 5.36 -21.98
CA VAL A 49 5.60 5.61 -22.36
C VAL A 49 5.84 7.08 -22.67
N ASN A 50 4.94 7.74 -23.42
CA ASN A 50 5.08 9.16 -23.73
C ASN A 50 4.95 10.07 -22.50
N SER A 51 4.05 9.72 -21.58
CA SER A 51 3.75 10.55 -20.40
C SER A 51 4.86 10.47 -19.36
N ALA A 52 5.43 9.29 -19.14
CA ALA A 52 6.41 9.04 -18.09
C ALA A 52 7.86 8.90 -18.59
N LYS A 53 8.14 9.21 -19.86
CA LYS A 53 9.48 9.07 -20.49
C LYS A 53 10.64 9.66 -19.68
N ASP A 54 10.40 10.79 -19.02
CA ASP A 54 11.42 11.52 -18.26
C ASP A 54 11.29 11.30 -16.74
N LEU A 55 10.32 10.51 -16.26
CA LEU A 55 10.01 10.36 -14.83
C LEU A 55 11.22 9.89 -14.02
N VAL A 56 11.89 8.83 -14.48
CA VAL A 56 13.07 8.27 -13.79
C VAL A 56 14.25 9.22 -13.83
N LYS A 57 14.46 9.88 -14.99
CA LYS A 57 15.52 10.86 -15.18
C LYS A 57 15.34 12.06 -14.23
N VAL A 58 14.16 12.67 -14.23
CA VAL A 58 13.82 13.80 -13.35
C VAL A 58 13.91 13.39 -11.89
N GLY A 59 13.42 12.20 -11.53
CA GLY A 59 13.57 11.68 -10.17
C GLY A 59 15.04 11.63 -9.72
N ARG A 60 15.95 11.14 -10.57
CA ARG A 60 17.39 11.10 -10.27
C ARG A 60 18.06 12.49 -10.23
N GLU A 61 17.62 13.41 -11.08
CA GLU A 61 18.10 14.79 -11.05
C GLU A 61 17.74 15.47 -9.73
N ILE A 62 16.52 15.27 -9.25
CA ILE A 62 16.07 15.78 -7.95
C ILE A 62 16.86 15.14 -6.80
N GLU A 63 17.11 13.81 -6.84
CA GLU A 63 17.95 13.14 -5.84
C GLU A 63 19.34 13.79 -5.76
N ASN A 64 19.99 14.00 -6.90
CA ASN A 64 21.34 14.55 -6.97
C ASN A 64 21.42 16.01 -6.54
N GLU A 65 20.39 16.80 -6.87
CA GLU A 65 20.38 18.24 -6.60
C GLU A 65 20.06 18.56 -5.14
N PHE A 66 19.09 17.86 -4.55
CA PHE A 66 18.65 18.10 -3.18
C PHE A 66 19.31 17.17 -2.16
N GLY A 67 20.05 16.15 -2.62
CA GLY A 67 20.69 15.16 -1.76
C GLY A 67 19.70 14.20 -1.07
N ILE A 68 18.42 14.24 -1.44
CA ILE A 68 17.36 13.42 -0.82
C ILE A 68 17.19 12.13 -1.62
N PRO A 69 17.40 10.94 -1.04
CA PRO A 69 17.15 9.68 -1.73
C PRO A 69 15.66 9.53 -2.09
N ILE A 70 15.37 9.11 -3.32
CA ILE A 70 14.03 8.77 -3.83
C ILE A 70 14.04 7.29 -4.17
N VAL A 71 13.56 6.46 -3.24
CA VAL A 71 13.71 5.00 -3.32
C VAL A 71 13.03 4.42 -4.55
N ASN A 72 11.83 4.89 -4.90
CA ASN A 72 11.06 4.36 -6.03
C ASN A 72 10.53 5.44 -6.97
N LYS A 73 10.43 5.08 -8.24
CA LYS A 73 9.73 5.82 -9.28
C LYS A 73 8.68 4.87 -9.87
N ARG A 74 7.40 5.23 -9.75
CA ARG A 74 6.26 4.33 -10.01
C ARG A 74 5.23 4.98 -10.91
N ILE A 75 4.34 4.14 -11.44
CA ILE A 75 3.19 4.58 -12.22
C ILE A 75 1.93 3.96 -11.64
N SER A 76 0.85 4.72 -11.60
CA SER A 76 -0.50 4.18 -11.40
C SER A 76 -1.38 4.55 -12.58
N VAL A 77 -2.26 3.63 -12.97
CA VAL A 77 -3.16 3.84 -14.10
C VAL A 77 -4.61 3.62 -13.72
N THR A 78 -5.53 4.11 -14.57
CA THR A 78 -6.96 3.83 -14.43
C THR A 78 -7.21 2.33 -14.29
N PRO A 79 -8.10 1.89 -13.36
CA PRO A 79 -8.45 0.49 -13.21
C PRO A 79 -8.71 -0.20 -14.55
N ILE A 80 -7.87 -1.19 -14.89
CA ILE A 80 -7.93 -1.85 -16.21
C ILE A 80 -9.28 -2.51 -16.46
N SER A 81 -10.02 -2.90 -15.42
CA SER A 81 -11.40 -3.41 -15.52
C SER A 81 -12.33 -2.45 -16.27
N ILE A 82 -12.15 -1.14 -16.08
CA ILE A 82 -12.96 -0.09 -16.73
C ILE A 82 -12.58 0.02 -18.22
N ILE A 83 -11.28 -0.08 -18.52
CA ILE A 83 -10.76 0.11 -19.89
C ILE A 83 -11.02 -1.13 -20.73
N ALA A 84 -10.55 -2.29 -20.26
CA ALA A 84 -10.68 -3.57 -20.95
C ALA A 84 -12.13 -4.09 -20.96
N GLY A 85 -12.99 -3.61 -20.05
CA GLY A 85 -14.42 -3.89 -20.01
C GLY A 85 -15.19 -3.46 -21.28
N ALA A 86 -14.61 -2.55 -22.08
CA ALA A 86 -15.15 -2.14 -23.37
C ALA A 86 -14.84 -3.14 -24.51
N THR A 87 -13.95 -4.12 -24.28
CA THR A 87 -13.57 -5.14 -25.27
C THR A 87 -14.43 -6.40 -25.16
N ASP A 88 -14.34 -7.25 -26.17
CA ASP A 88 -14.92 -8.60 -26.18
C ASP A 88 -13.96 -9.70 -25.72
N GLU A 89 -12.81 -9.34 -25.17
CA GLU A 89 -11.85 -10.31 -24.63
C GLU A 89 -12.40 -11.01 -23.37
N THR A 90 -11.98 -12.26 -23.20
CA THR A 90 -12.39 -13.12 -22.07
C THR A 90 -11.33 -13.24 -20.99
N ASP A 91 -10.14 -12.69 -21.22
CA ASP A 91 -9.04 -12.57 -20.27
C ASP A 91 -8.30 -11.24 -20.50
N TYR A 92 -7.71 -10.68 -19.45
CA TYR A 92 -6.98 -9.40 -19.52
C TYR A 92 -5.48 -9.56 -19.26
N VAL A 93 -4.94 -10.77 -19.42
CA VAL A 93 -3.52 -11.06 -19.19
C VAL A 93 -2.63 -10.23 -20.14
N LYS A 94 -3.06 -10.06 -21.39
CA LYS A 94 -2.34 -9.22 -22.37
C LYS A 94 -2.31 -7.73 -22.00
N PHE A 95 -3.33 -7.23 -21.30
CA PHE A 95 -3.30 -5.87 -20.76
C PHE A 95 -2.24 -5.76 -19.66
N ALA A 96 -2.18 -6.72 -18.74
CA ALA A 96 -1.11 -6.75 -17.73
C ALA A 96 0.29 -6.80 -18.38
N GLN A 97 0.50 -7.66 -19.38
CA GLN A 97 1.77 -7.72 -20.12
C GLN A 97 2.13 -6.40 -20.82
N THR A 98 1.12 -5.67 -21.30
CA THR A 98 1.30 -4.34 -21.91
C THR A 98 1.78 -3.31 -20.87
N LEU A 99 1.18 -3.32 -19.67
CA LEU A 99 1.62 -2.47 -18.56
C LEU A 99 3.05 -2.84 -18.12
N ASP A 100 3.36 -4.12 -18.02
CA ASP A 100 4.68 -4.62 -17.64
C ASP A 100 5.75 -4.16 -18.64
N LYS A 101 5.48 -4.33 -19.93
CA LYS A 101 6.35 -3.85 -21.01
C LYS A 101 6.57 -2.34 -20.95
N ALA A 102 5.53 -1.55 -20.65
CA ALA A 102 5.67 -0.11 -20.49
C ALA A 102 6.55 0.24 -19.28
N ALA A 103 6.35 -0.45 -18.15
CA ALA A 103 7.15 -0.27 -16.95
C ALA A 103 8.63 -0.64 -17.15
N GLU A 104 8.91 -1.72 -17.89
CA GLU A 104 10.26 -2.11 -18.29
C GLU A 104 10.90 -1.08 -19.21
N THR A 105 10.18 -0.62 -20.24
CA THR A 105 10.66 0.40 -21.19
C THR A 105 11.08 1.69 -20.48
N LEU A 106 10.31 2.10 -19.47
CA LEU A 106 10.54 3.33 -18.71
C LEU A 106 11.54 3.17 -17.56
N GLY A 107 11.89 1.94 -17.19
CA GLY A 107 12.76 1.65 -16.05
C GLY A 107 12.16 2.04 -14.69
N VAL A 108 10.83 2.11 -14.57
CA VAL A 108 10.13 2.33 -13.28
C VAL A 108 10.09 1.05 -12.45
N ASP A 109 9.93 1.15 -11.14
CA ASP A 109 9.98 -0.02 -10.24
C ASP A 109 8.72 -0.89 -10.35
N PHE A 110 7.55 -0.24 -10.29
CA PHE A 110 6.25 -0.90 -10.34
C PHE A 110 5.21 -0.04 -11.07
N ILE A 111 4.22 -0.72 -11.65
CA ILE A 111 3.02 -0.13 -12.23
C ILE A 111 1.76 -0.75 -11.59
N GLY A 112 0.95 0.10 -10.97
CA GLY A 112 -0.32 -0.28 -10.35
C GLY A 112 -1.51 0.13 -11.23
N GLY A 113 -2.68 -0.46 -10.99
CA GLY A 113 -3.90 -0.17 -11.74
C GLY A 113 -4.48 -1.36 -12.49
N PHE A 114 -3.86 -2.55 -12.42
CA PHE A 114 -4.52 -3.79 -12.80
C PHE A 114 -5.58 -4.14 -11.75
N SER A 115 -6.65 -3.35 -11.72
CA SER A 115 -7.52 -3.22 -10.57
C SER A 115 -9.00 -3.28 -10.93
N ALA A 116 -9.83 -3.68 -9.95
CA ALA A 116 -11.29 -3.70 -10.05
C ALA A 116 -11.94 -3.11 -8.79
N LEU A 117 -13.10 -2.47 -8.97
CA LEU A 117 -13.84 -1.80 -7.89
C LEU A 117 -15.25 -2.39 -7.77
N VAL A 118 -15.40 -3.41 -6.92
CA VAL A 118 -16.57 -4.31 -6.88
C VAL A 118 -17.43 -4.17 -5.62
N GLN A 119 -17.27 -3.10 -4.85
CA GLN A 119 -17.99 -2.86 -3.59
C GLN A 119 -19.52 -2.86 -3.70
N LYS A 120 -20.08 -2.65 -4.91
CA LYS A 120 -21.53 -2.67 -5.18
C LYS A 120 -22.00 -3.82 -6.07
N GLY A 121 -21.12 -4.76 -6.40
CA GLY A 121 -21.37 -5.82 -7.38
C GLY A 121 -20.35 -5.78 -8.51
N TYR A 122 -20.55 -6.63 -9.52
CA TYR A 122 -19.63 -6.81 -10.63
C TYR A 122 -20.18 -6.24 -11.94
N THR A 123 -19.29 -5.68 -12.74
CA THR A 123 -19.48 -5.52 -14.19
C THR A 123 -18.85 -6.69 -14.95
N LYS A 124 -19.06 -6.74 -16.28
CA LYS A 124 -18.39 -7.70 -17.18
C LYS A 124 -16.86 -7.63 -17.01
N GLY A 125 -16.31 -6.42 -17.05
CA GLY A 125 -14.87 -6.20 -16.94
C GLY A 125 -14.30 -6.57 -15.57
N ASP A 126 -15.05 -6.35 -14.49
CA ASP A 126 -14.57 -6.69 -13.15
C ASP A 126 -14.33 -8.19 -12.98
N LYS A 127 -15.27 -9.03 -13.43
CA LYS A 127 -15.14 -10.49 -13.33
C LYS A 127 -13.95 -11.00 -14.12
N ILE A 128 -13.84 -10.58 -15.38
CA ILE A 128 -12.74 -10.98 -16.27
C ILE A 128 -11.40 -10.55 -15.70
N LEU A 129 -11.31 -9.32 -15.14
CA LEU A 129 -10.08 -8.86 -14.52
C LEU A 129 -9.69 -9.71 -13.32
N ILE A 130 -10.63 -9.94 -12.38
CA ILE A 130 -10.38 -10.73 -11.16
C ILE A 130 -9.93 -12.15 -11.51
N ASP A 131 -10.59 -12.79 -12.47
CA ASP A 131 -10.23 -14.13 -12.95
C ASP A 131 -8.85 -14.15 -13.63
N SER A 132 -8.42 -13.04 -14.22
CA SER A 132 -7.12 -12.91 -14.89
C SER A 132 -5.96 -12.65 -13.93
N ILE A 133 -6.21 -12.25 -12.68
CA ILE A 133 -5.18 -11.87 -11.70
C ILE A 133 -4.10 -12.95 -11.52
N PRO A 134 -4.43 -14.24 -11.27
CA PRO A 134 -3.43 -15.26 -10.98
C PRO A 134 -2.42 -15.42 -12.13
N GLU A 135 -2.91 -15.48 -13.37
CA GLU A 135 -2.08 -15.64 -14.55
C GLU A 135 -1.31 -14.36 -14.90
N ALA A 136 -1.96 -13.20 -14.78
CA ALA A 136 -1.33 -11.90 -15.02
C ALA A 136 -0.13 -11.67 -14.10
N LEU A 137 -0.29 -11.91 -12.79
CA LEU A 137 0.78 -11.67 -11.81
C LEU A 137 1.90 -12.71 -11.87
N ALA A 138 1.64 -13.91 -12.41
CA ALA A 138 2.66 -14.93 -12.66
C ALA A 138 3.48 -14.66 -13.93
N LYS A 139 2.88 -14.00 -14.94
CA LYS A 139 3.52 -13.70 -16.23
C LYS A 139 4.13 -12.30 -16.34
N THR A 140 4.01 -11.49 -15.30
CA THR A 140 4.54 -10.11 -15.26
C THR A 140 5.44 -9.91 -14.05
N ASN A 141 6.37 -8.97 -14.14
CA ASN A 141 7.34 -8.70 -13.09
C ASN A 141 6.92 -7.50 -12.22
N LYS A 142 6.55 -6.39 -12.85
CA LYS A 142 6.37 -5.07 -12.23
C LYS A 142 4.91 -4.63 -12.10
N VAL A 143 3.96 -5.41 -12.61
CA VAL A 143 2.54 -5.10 -12.48
C VAL A 143 2.04 -5.47 -11.08
N CYS A 144 1.34 -4.53 -10.46
CA CYS A 144 0.60 -4.71 -9.22
C CYS A 144 -0.91 -4.67 -9.47
N SER A 145 -1.63 -5.46 -8.69
CA SER A 145 -3.07 -5.64 -8.79
C SER A 145 -3.76 -5.27 -7.49
N SER A 146 -4.92 -4.64 -7.58
CA SER A 146 -5.74 -4.32 -6.40
C SER A 146 -7.24 -4.48 -6.65
N VAL A 147 -7.96 -4.98 -5.65
CA VAL A 147 -9.42 -5.18 -5.77
C VAL A 147 -10.13 -4.55 -4.57
N ASN A 148 -11.00 -3.57 -4.80
CA ASN A 148 -11.81 -2.97 -3.75
C ASN A 148 -13.13 -3.73 -3.59
N VAL A 149 -13.30 -4.44 -2.47
CA VAL A 149 -14.46 -5.31 -2.20
C VAL A 149 -15.52 -4.66 -1.32
N GLY A 150 -15.17 -3.56 -0.64
CA GLY A 150 -16.05 -2.91 0.31
C GLY A 150 -15.90 -1.39 0.33
N SER A 151 -16.92 -0.72 0.86
CA SER A 151 -16.79 0.66 1.30
C SER A 151 -17.79 0.97 2.39
N THR A 152 -17.50 1.95 3.23
CA THR A 152 -18.38 2.43 4.28
C THR A 152 -19.76 2.83 3.75
N ARG A 153 -19.82 3.42 2.54
CA ARG A 153 -21.09 3.82 1.92
C ARG A 153 -21.89 2.64 1.36
N CYS A 154 -21.23 1.53 1.05
CA CYS A 154 -21.86 0.41 0.33
C CYS A 154 -21.99 -0.84 1.19
N GLY A 155 -21.25 -0.97 2.27
CA GLY A 155 -21.08 -2.27 2.90
C GLY A 155 -19.97 -3.08 2.22
N ILE A 156 -20.00 -4.40 2.38
CA ILE A 156 -18.97 -5.32 1.86
C ILE A 156 -19.63 -6.31 0.90
N ASN A 157 -19.07 -6.44 -0.31
CA ASN A 157 -19.46 -7.46 -1.28
C ASN A 157 -18.82 -8.80 -0.88
N MET A 158 -19.57 -9.66 -0.19
CA MET A 158 -19.07 -10.95 0.30
C MET A 158 -18.88 -11.98 -0.81
N ASP A 159 -19.56 -11.82 -1.95
CA ASP A 159 -19.28 -12.65 -3.12
C ASP A 159 -17.86 -12.39 -3.65
N ALA A 160 -17.44 -11.12 -3.69
CA ALA A 160 -16.09 -10.72 -4.06
C ALA A 160 -15.05 -11.12 -3.02
N VAL A 161 -15.37 -10.98 -1.73
CA VAL A 161 -14.49 -11.46 -0.65
C VAL A 161 -14.20 -12.96 -0.77
N ARG A 162 -15.24 -13.78 -1.01
CA ARG A 162 -15.08 -15.22 -1.22
C ARG A 162 -14.19 -15.51 -2.43
N GLU A 163 -14.50 -14.89 -3.57
CA GLU A 163 -13.72 -15.08 -4.80
C GLU A 163 -12.26 -14.67 -4.64
N MET A 164 -12.00 -13.55 -3.93
CA MET A 164 -10.62 -13.10 -3.68
C MET A 164 -9.82 -14.09 -2.82
N GLY A 165 -10.45 -14.81 -1.89
CA GLY A 165 -9.79 -15.89 -1.15
C GLY A 165 -9.29 -17.01 -2.08
N GLU A 166 -10.09 -17.37 -3.09
CA GLU A 166 -9.69 -18.35 -4.11
C GLU A 166 -8.63 -17.80 -5.06
N VAL A 167 -8.77 -16.54 -5.50
CA VAL A 167 -7.81 -15.87 -6.39
C VAL A 167 -6.44 -15.76 -5.74
N ILE A 168 -6.36 -15.39 -4.45
CA ILE A 168 -5.08 -15.34 -3.72
C ILE A 168 -4.44 -16.73 -3.68
N LYS A 169 -5.23 -17.78 -3.38
CA LYS A 169 -4.70 -19.15 -3.34
C LYS A 169 -4.21 -19.63 -4.72
N LYS A 170 -4.96 -19.33 -5.79
CA LYS A 170 -4.54 -19.62 -7.18
C LYS A 170 -3.27 -18.85 -7.56
N THR A 171 -3.19 -17.57 -7.18
CA THR A 171 -2.01 -16.72 -7.43
C THR A 171 -0.76 -17.27 -6.73
N ALA A 172 -0.91 -17.74 -5.49
CA ALA A 172 0.15 -18.40 -4.75
C ALA A 172 0.63 -19.69 -5.45
N GLU A 173 -0.29 -20.53 -5.91
CA GLU A 173 0.05 -21.77 -6.64
C GLU A 173 0.74 -21.49 -7.97
N TYR A 174 0.28 -20.49 -8.73
CA TYR A 174 0.89 -20.11 -10.01
C TYR A 174 2.31 -19.56 -9.84
N THR A 175 2.66 -19.08 -8.64
CA THR A 175 3.98 -18.56 -8.28
C THR A 175 4.66 -19.39 -7.19
N LYS A 176 4.34 -20.70 -7.12
CA LYS A 176 4.86 -21.62 -6.09
C LYS A 176 6.38 -21.73 -6.06
N GLU A 177 7.03 -21.65 -7.22
CA GLU A 177 8.50 -21.72 -7.35
C GLU A 177 9.18 -20.56 -6.62
N THR A 178 8.46 -19.45 -6.47
CA THR A 178 8.86 -18.25 -5.72
C THR A 178 8.06 -18.11 -4.42
N LYS A 179 7.60 -19.22 -3.85
CA LYS A 179 6.86 -19.28 -2.57
C LYS A 179 5.65 -18.32 -2.50
N GLY A 180 4.93 -18.15 -3.60
CA GLY A 180 3.72 -17.32 -3.65
C GLY A 180 3.97 -15.82 -3.89
N PHE A 181 5.13 -15.43 -4.42
CA PHE A 181 5.50 -14.03 -4.70
C PHE A 181 4.44 -13.21 -5.45
N GLY A 182 3.62 -13.83 -6.30
CA GLY A 182 2.51 -13.14 -6.97
C GLY A 182 1.57 -12.43 -5.99
N CYS A 183 1.34 -13.02 -4.82
CA CYS A 183 0.50 -12.44 -3.77
C CYS A 183 1.13 -11.20 -3.11
N ALA A 184 2.46 -11.01 -3.17
CA ALA A 184 3.10 -9.78 -2.71
C ALA A 184 2.74 -8.56 -3.59
N LYS A 185 2.28 -8.81 -4.82
CA LYS A 185 1.83 -7.80 -5.80
C LYS A 185 0.29 -7.69 -5.88
N LEU A 186 -0.45 -8.36 -5.00
CA LEU A 186 -1.91 -8.36 -4.97
C LEU A 186 -2.42 -7.85 -3.63
N VAL A 187 -3.32 -6.86 -3.65
CA VAL A 187 -3.94 -6.36 -2.42
C VAL A 187 -5.46 -6.25 -2.55
N VAL A 188 -6.17 -6.61 -1.49
CA VAL A 188 -7.63 -6.49 -1.41
C VAL A 188 -8.00 -5.34 -0.49
N PHE A 189 -8.84 -4.42 -0.93
CA PHE A 189 -9.19 -3.21 -0.20
C PHE A 189 -10.65 -3.17 0.27
N CYS A 190 -10.87 -2.46 1.37
CA CYS A 190 -12.10 -1.76 1.68
C CYS A 190 -11.83 -0.26 1.76
N ASN A 191 -12.72 0.58 1.21
CA ASN A 191 -12.53 2.02 1.11
C ASN A 191 -11.21 2.42 0.41
N ALA A 192 -10.87 1.76 -0.70
CA ALA A 192 -9.71 2.16 -1.49
C ALA A 192 -9.76 3.65 -1.85
N VAL A 193 -8.62 4.32 -1.77
CA VAL A 193 -8.45 5.71 -2.18
C VAL A 193 -7.94 5.78 -3.63
N GLU A 194 -8.34 6.83 -4.33
CA GLU A 194 -8.17 6.99 -5.78
C GLU A 194 -6.81 7.58 -6.20
N ASP A 195 -6.03 8.06 -5.23
CA ASP A 195 -4.79 8.84 -5.40
C ASP A 195 -3.58 8.19 -4.67
N ASN A 196 -3.70 6.93 -4.26
CA ASN A 196 -2.68 6.22 -3.48
C ASN A 196 -1.36 6.08 -4.28
N PRO A 197 -0.21 6.59 -3.78
CA PRO A 197 1.07 6.43 -4.45
C PRO A 197 1.78 5.11 -4.12
N PHE A 198 1.31 4.34 -3.13
CA PHE A 198 1.96 3.13 -2.62
C PHE A 198 1.50 1.84 -3.32
N MET A 199 2.46 0.94 -3.58
CA MET A 199 2.23 -0.39 -4.16
C MET A 199 2.06 -1.45 -3.06
N ALA A 200 1.32 -2.54 -3.28
CA ALA A 200 0.69 -2.97 -4.55
C ALA A 200 -0.65 -2.29 -4.88
N GLY A 201 -1.11 -1.36 -4.03
CA GLY A 201 -2.48 -0.88 -4.06
C GLY A 201 -2.82 0.28 -5.00
N ALA A 202 -1.82 0.98 -5.52
CA ALA A 202 -2.03 2.17 -6.31
C ALA A 202 -2.83 1.90 -7.60
N PHE A 203 -3.82 2.75 -7.85
CA PHE A 203 -4.48 2.94 -9.14
C PHE A 203 -4.78 4.44 -9.28
N HIS A 204 -5.04 4.88 -10.51
CA HIS A 204 -5.38 6.28 -10.81
C HIS A 204 -6.90 6.42 -10.94
N GLY A 205 -7.53 7.13 -10.01
CA GLY A 205 -8.98 7.32 -9.99
C GLY A 205 -9.55 7.92 -11.26
N VAL A 206 -10.82 7.64 -11.53
CA VAL A 206 -11.53 8.24 -12.68
C VAL A 206 -11.85 9.72 -12.46
N GLY A 207 -11.86 10.18 -11.20
CA GLY A 207 -12.07 11.59 -10.84
C GLY A 207 -10.80 12.44 -10.88
N GLU A 208 -9.62 11.82 -11.00
CA GLU A 208 -8.34 12.50 -11.04
C GLU A 208 -8.08 13.17 -12.40
N ALA A 209 -7.10 14.09 -12.45
CA ALA A 209 -6.68 14.73 -13.70
C ALA A 209 -6.08 13.71 -14.69
N ASP A 210 -5.88 14.14 -15.96
CA ASP A 210 -5.30 13.26 -16.99
C ASP A 210 -3.94 12.67 -16.56
N LYS A 211 -3.12 13.49 -15.90
CA LYS A 211 -1.85 13.08 -15.28
C LYS A 211 -1.64 13.86 -14.00
N VAL A 212 -1.08 13.20 -12.98
CA VAL A 212 -0.66 13.85 -11.71
C VAL A 212 0.63 13.25 -11.19
N ILE A 213 1.37 14.02 -10.40
CA ILE A 213 2.52 13.54 -9.61
C ILE A 213 2.12 13.51 -8.13
N SER A 214 2.13 12.32 -7.55
CA SER A 214 1.96 12.11 -6.12
C SER A 214 3.27 11.60 -5.50
N VAL A 215 3.54 12.01 -4.27
CA VAL A 215 4.77 11.63 -3.56
C VAL A 215 4.42 10.97 -2.24
N GLY A 216 5.03 9.82 -1.98
CA GLY A 216 5.01 9.17 -0.67
C GLY A 216 6.32 9.45 0.05
N VAL A 217 6.25 10.03 1.24
CA VAL A 217 7.43 10.22 2.09
C VAL A 217 7.73 8.95 2.89
N SER A 218 8.96 8.83 3.35
CA SER A 218 9.36 7.89 4.39
C SER A 218 9.95 8.69 5.56
N GLY A 219 10.09 8.07 6.71
CA GLY A 219 10.49 8.76 7.93
C GLY A 219 10.44 8.02 9.26
N PRO A 220 10.21 6.68 9.35
CA PRO A 220 10.29 6.01 10.64
C PRO A 220 11.60 6.29 11.39
N GLY A 221 12.76 6.16 10.73
CA GLY A 221 14.05 6.44 11.38
C GLY A 221 14.23 7.88 11.89
N VAL A 222 13.64 8.87 11.20
CA VAL A 222 13.66 10.29 11.63
C VAL A 222 12.82 10.45 12.91
N VAL A 223 11.64 9.84 12.95
CA VAL A 223 10.74 9.90 14.11
C VAL A 223 11.36 9.18 15.31
N GLN A 224 11.95 8.01 15.11
CA GLN A 224 12.65 7.26 16.16
C GLN A 224 13.73 8.12 16.84
N ARG A 225 14.65 8.70 16.06
CA ARG A 225 15.71 9.58 16.58
C ARG A 225 15.20 10.83 17.28
N ALA A 226 14.04 11.35 16.85
CA ALA A 226 13.42 12.48 17.54
C ALA A 226 12.91 12.07 18.93
N LEU A 227 12.39 10.84 19.08
CA LEU A 227 11.89 10.31 20.34
C LEU A 227 13.02 9.95 21.32
N GLU A 228 14.16 9.47 20.85
CA GLU A 228 15.35 9.19 21.68
C GLU A 228 15.78 10.42 22.51
N LYS A 229 15.53 11.64 22.00
CA LYS A 229 15.87 12.92 22.65
C LYS A 229 14.89 13.30 23.77
N VAL A 230 13.75 12.64 23.87
CA VAL A 230 12.67 12.92 24.85
C VAL A 230 12.29 11.67 25.65
N LYS A 231 13.24 10.75 25.83
CA LYS A 231 13.02 9.50 26.57
C LYS A 231 12.61 9.78 28.02
N GLY A 232 11.49 9.19 28.45
CA GLY A 232 10.94 9.36 29.80
C GLY A 232 10.07 10.61 30.01
N GLU A 233 9.92 11.46 28.98
CA GLU A 233 9.03 12.63 29.02
C GLU A 233 7.54 12.23 28.93
N SER A 234 6.64 13.20 29.17
CA SER A 234 5.19 12.96 29.10
C SER A 234 4.69 12.73 27.67
N PHE A 235 3.51 12.10 27.53
CA PHE A 235 2.89 11.89 26.21
C PHE A 235 2.57 13.19 25.45
N ASP A 236 2.40 14.31 26.16
CA ASP A 236 2.26 15.63 25.52
C ASP A 236 3.53 15.99 24.73
N VAL A 237 4.70 15.79 25.34
CA VAL A 237 6.01 16.03 24.72
C VAL A 237 6.26 15.04 23.59
N VAL A 238 5.95 13.75 23.78
CA VAL A 238 6.07 12.71 22.75
C VAL A 238 5.22 13.06 21.52
N SER A 239 3.95 13.40 21.73
CA SER A 239 3.02 13.78 20.66
C SER A 239 3.47 15.04 19.91
N GLU A 240 3.88 16.08 20.63
CA GLU A 240 4.44 17.31 20.03
C GLU A 240 5.72 17.05 19.23
N THR A 241 6.58 16.17 19.71
CA THR A 241 7.81 15.79 19.01
C THR A 241 7.48 15.10 17.69
N ILE A 242 6.59 14.10 17.69
CA ILE A 242 6.16 13.41 16.47
C ILE A 242 5.51 14.39 15.48
N LYS A 243 4.62 15.27 15.96
CA LYS A 243 3.96 16.29 15.12
C LYS A 243 4.96 17.19 14.41
N LYS A 244 5.94 17.74 15.14
CA LYS A 244 6.96 18.64 14.57
C LYS A 244 7.84 17.91 13.57
N THR A 245 8.20 16.66 13.85
CA THR A 245 8.99 15.83 12.93
C THR A 245 8.21 15.51 11.65
N ALA A 246 6.95 15.06 11.78
CA ALA A 246 6.07 14.79 10.64
C ALA A 246 5.85 16.03 9.76
N PHE A 247 5.69 17.21 10.37
CA PHE A 247 5.61 18.48 9.63
C PHE A 247 6.83 18.69 8.72
N LYS A 248 8.05 18.49 9.26
CA LYS A 248 9.29 18.69 8.52
C LYS A 248 9.45 17.67 7.39
N ILE A 249 9.23 16.39 7.67
CA ILE A 249 9.24 15.30 6.67
C ILE A 249 8.32 15.66 5.50
N THR A 250 7.09 16.09 5.83
CA THR A 250 6.07 16.43 4.83
C THR A 250 6.47 17.65 3.99
N ARG A 251 7.14 18.64 4.57
CA ARG A 251 7.66 19.79 3.80
C ARG A 251 8.67 19.39 2.75
N VAL A 252 9.53 18.41 3.06
CA VAL A 252 10.48 17.86 2.11
C VAL A 252 9.76 17.09 1.00
N GLY A 253 8.77 16.27 1.35
CA GLY A 253 7.90 15.61 0.37
C GLY A 253 7.22 16.59 -0.59
N GLN A 254 6.69 17.70 -0.06
CA GLN A 254 6.06 18.75 -0.86
C GLN A 254 7.07 19.45 -1.79
N LEU A 255 8.30 19.70 -1.33
CA LEU A 255 9.36 20.28 -2.17
C LEU A 255 9.65 19.38 -3.37
N VAL A 256 9.88 18.09 -3.12
CA VAL A 256 10.15 17.09 -4.17
C VAL A 256 8.98 16.96 -5.14
N ALA A 257 7.75 16.93 -4.62
CA ALA A 257 6.55 16.84 -5.45
C ALA A 257 6.40 18.05 -6.37
N LYS A 258 6.64 19.26 -5.85
CA LYS A 258 6.58 20.50 -6.62
C LYS A 258 7.65 20.53 -7.72
N GLU A 259 8.88 20.15 -7.38
CA GLU A 259 9.97 20.14 -8.35
C GLU A 259 9.75 19.11 -9.46
N ALA A 260 9.30 17.91 -9.11
CA ALA A 260 8.95 16.88 -10.09
C ALA A 260 7.81 17.34 -10.99
N SER A 261 6.79 17.98 -10.42
CA SER A 261 5.65 18.55 -11.14
C SER A 261 6.09 19.61 -12.17
N GLU A 262 6.93 20.57 -11.76
CA GLU A 262 7.43 21.64 -12.62
C GLU A 262 8.31 21.11 -13.76
N ARG A 263 9.26 20.20 -13.47
CA ARG A 263 10.17 19.64 -14.48
C ARG A 263 9.46 18.73 -15.49
N LEU A 264 8.47 17.96 -15.05
CA LEU A 264 7.70 17.06 -15.92
C LEU A 264 6.56 17.78 -16.66
N GLY A 265 6.21 19.01 -16.24
CA GLY A 265 5.03 19.72 -16.76
C GLY A 265 3.71 19.00 -16.45
N VAL A 266 3.65 18.29 -15.31
CA VAL A 266 2.49 17.50 -14.87
C VAL A 266 1.99 18.06 -13.54
N PRO A 267 0.69 18.27 -13.34
CA PRO A 267 0.15 18.80 -12.08
C PRO A 267 0.57 18.00 -10.84
N PHE A 268 0.82 18.71 -9.74
CA PHE A 268 1.00 18.12 -8.43
C PHE A 268 -0.34 17.57 -7.93
N GLY A 269 -0.35 16.29 -7.55
CA GLY A 269 -1.48 15.62 -6.89
C GLY A 269 -1.39 15.78 -5.39
N ILE A 270 -0.95 14.72 -4.70
CA ILE A 270 -0.91 14.69 -3.23
C ILE A 270 0.48 14.36 -2.67
N VAL A 271 0.69 14.72 -1.40
CA VAL A 271 1.73 14.13 -0.56
C VAL A 271 1.05 13.18 0.41
N ASP A 272 1.43 11.91 0.37
CA ASP A 272 1.00 10.91 1.34
C ASP A 272 1.96 10.92 2.54
N LEU A 273 1.40 11.06 3.74
CA LEU A 273 2.13 11.25 5.01
C LEU A 273 2.62 9.95 5.64
N SER A 274 2.44 8.82 4.96
CA SER A 274 2.59 7.53 5.59
C SER A 274 4.01 7.22 6.03
N LEU A 275 4.16 6.76 7.28
CA LEU A 275 5.43 6.25 7.78
C LEU A 275 5.60 4.82 7.28
N ALA A 276 6.30 4.65 6.16
CA ALA A 276 6.57 3.37 5.54
C ALA A 276 7.98 2.87 5.93
N PRO A 277 8.11 1.77 6.69
CA PRO A 277 9.41 1.21 7.04
C PRO A 277 10.10 0.56 5.86
N THR A 278 11.39 0.26 6.04
CA THR A 278 12.19 -0.52 5.10
C THR A 278 12.94 -1.63 5.83
N PRO A 279 13.41 -2.67 5.13
CA PRO A 279 14.27 -3.68 5.74
C PRO A 279 15.60 -3.15 6.27
N ALA A 280 15.90 -1.85 6.10
CA ALA A 280 17.14 -1.24 6.55
C ALA A 280 17.14 -1.03 8.08
N VAL A 281 18.31 -1.24 8.68
CA VAL A 281 18.50 -1.04 10.12
C VAL A 281 18.27 0.43 10.51
N GLY A 282 17.42 0.62 11.52
CA GLY A 282 17.03 1.93 12.05
C GLY A 282 15.90 2.62 11.28
N ASP A 283 15.12 1.86 10.51
CA ASP A 283 13.95 2.38 9.79
C ASP A 283 12.72 1.48 10.01
N SER A 284 12.20 1.53 11.23
CA SER A 284 11.16 0.61 11.74
C SER A 284 10.09 1.36 12.50
N VAL A 285 8.83 1.02 12.24
CA VAL A 285 7.69 1.49 13.03
C VAL A 285 7.63 0.74 14.37
N ALA A 286 7.98 -0.55 14.40
CA ALA A 286 8.08 -1.30 15.65
C ALA A 286 9.03 -0.63 16.65
N HIS A 287 10.23 -0.25 16.21
CA HIS A 287 11.19 0.43 17.10
C HIS A 287 10.73 1.82 17.56
N ILE A 288 9.91 2.53 16.79
CA ILE A 288 9.27 3.77 17.27
C ILE A 288 8.37 3.47 18.46
N LEU A 289 7.54 2.43 18.34
CA LEU A 289 6.59 2.06 19.41
C LEU A 289 7.32 1.59 20.67
N GLU A 290 8.44 0.90 20.52
CA GLU A 290 9.33 0.52 21.62
C GLU A 290 10.00 1.74 22.25
N GLU A 291 10.48 2.70 21.46
CA GLU A 291 11.08 3.93 21.97
C GLU A 291 10.06 4.83 22.71
N MET A 292 8.77 4.69 22.42
CA MET A 292 7.69 5.31 23.23
C MET A 292 7.54 4.69 24.64
N GLY A 293 8.25 3.62 24.95
CA GLY A 293 8.30 2.99 26.27
C GLY A 293 7.74 1.57 26.34
N LEU A 294 7.55 0.89 25.20
CA LEU A 294 7.19 -0.53 25.18
C LEU A 294 8.45 -1.40 25.19
N GLU A 295 8.40 -2.52 25.89
CA GLU A 295 9.51 -3.49 25.88
C GLU A 295 9.68 -4.17 24.52
N VAL A 296 8.55 -4.53 23.90
CA VAL A 296 8.51 -5.17 22.58
C VAL A 296 7.18 -4.85 21.90
N VAL A 297 7.20 -4.60 20.59
CA VAL A 297 5.97 -4.41 19.81
C VAL A 297 5.08 -5.66 19.89
N GLY A 298 3.77 -5.46 20.02
CA GLY A 298 2.77 -6.53 20.18
C GLY A 298 2.31 -6.72 21.63
N THR A 299 3.07 -6.24 22.62
CA THR A 299 2.65 -6.23 24.02
C THR A 299 1.44 -5.32 24.29
N HIS A 300 0.91 -5.36 25.51
CA HIS A 300 -0.15 -4.45 25.96
C HIS A 300 0.33 -2.99 25.90
N GLY A 301 -0.50 -2.10 25.36
CA GLY A 301 -0.13 -0.71 25.09
C GLY A 301 0.26 -0.41 23.64
N THR A 302 0.71 -1.42 22.86
CA THR A 302 1.09 -1.26 21.44
C THR A 302 0.04 -0.53 20.61
N THR A 303 -1.23 -0.93 20.72
CA THR A 303 -2.33 -0.32 19.97
C THR A 303 -2.54 1.14 20.34
N ALA A 304 -2.36 1.51 21.61
CA ALA A 304 -2.50 2.89 22.07
C ALA A 304 -1.31 3.76 21.61
N ALA A 305 -0.09 3.22 21.69
CA ALA A 305 1.11 3.89 21.18
C ALA A 305 1.00 4.17 19.67
N LEU A 306 0.56 3.17 18.90
CA LEU A 306 0.36 3.32 17.46
C LEU A 306 -0.78 4.30 17.12
N ALA A 307 -1.84 4.36 17.93
CA ALA A 307 -2.90 5.34 17.77
C ALA A 307 -2.37 6.78 17.95
N LEU A 308 -1.54 7.02 18.98
CA LEU A 308 -0.89 8.31 19.22
C LEU A 308 0.05 8.66 18.07
N LEU A 309 0.89 7.71 17.63
CA LEU A 309 1.80 7.91 16.50
C LEU A 309 1.03 8.33 15.24
N ASN A 310 0.00 7.58 14.86
CA ASN A 310 -0.78 7.85 13.66
C ASN A 310 -1.49 9.21 13.71
N ASP A 311 -2.11 9.56 14.84
CA ASP A 311 -2.78 10.85 15.04
C ASP A 311 -1.79 12.03 14.99
N ALA A 312 -0.63 11.89 15.65
CA ALA A 312 0.40 12.91 15.66
C ALA A 312 1.02 13.13 14.27
N VAL A 313 1.29 12.06 13.51
CA VAL A 313 1.80 12.14 12.13
C VAL A 313 0.80 12.86 11.22
N LYS A 314 -0.48 12.49 11.28
CA LYS A 314 -1.54 13.15 10.50
C LYS A 314 -1.63 14.65 10.81
N LYS A 315 -1.66 15.01 12.10
CA LYS A 315 -1.73 16.42 12.53
C LYS A 315 -0.53 17.23 12.08
N GLY A 316 0.68 16.65 12.16
CA GLY A 316 1.90 17.30 11.68
C GLY A 316 1.92 17.50 10.18
N GLY A 317 1.57 16.47 9.41
CA GLY A 317 1.61 16.52 7.95
C GLY A 317 0.53 17.40 7.31
N VAL A 318 -0.70 17.41 7.84
CA VAL A 318 -1.78 18.30 7.35
C VAL A 318 -1.43 19.77 7.55
N MET A 319 -0.65 20.12 8.58
CA MET A 319 -0.15 21.49 8.75
C MET A 319 0.90 21.87 7.69
N ALA A 320 1.61 20.90 7.12
CA ALA A 320 2.73 21.13 6.21
C ALA A 320 2.32 21.23 4.74
N CYS A 321 1.38 20.40 4.26
CA CYS A 321 1.03 20.34 2.84
C CYS A 321 -0.41 20.81 2.58
N SER A 322 -0.62 21.47 1.44
CA SER A 322 -1.96 21.91 1.00
C SER A 322 -2.80 20.79 0.39
N HIS A 323 -2.17 19.73 -0.13
CA HIS A 323 -2.85 18.57 -0.74
C HIS A 323 -2.28 17.30 -0.12
N VAL A 324 -2.95 16.85 0.94
CA VAL A 324 -2.66 15.57 1.62
C VAL A 324 -3.69 14.55 1.16
N GLY A 325 -3.22 13.36 0.80
CA GLY A 325 -4.07 12.30 0.25
C GLY A 325 -3.46 10.91 0.45
N GLY A 326 -3.90 9.94 -0.33
CA GLY A 326 -3.47 8.55 -0.18
C GLY A 326 -3.91 7.92 1.14
N LEU A 327 -3.09 7.02 1.69
CA LEU A 327 -3.39 6.27 2.92
C LEU A 327 -3.11 7.10 4.18
N SER A 328 -2.08 7.95 4.13
CA SER A 328 -1.69 8.92 5.17
C SER A 328 -1.74 8.37 6.61
N GLY A 329 -0.87 7.41 6.94
CA GLY A 329 -0.70 6.92 8.31
C GLY A 329 0.47 5.96 8.49
N ALA A 330 0.68 5.42 9.70
CA ALA A 330 1.74 4.44 9.91
C ALA A 330 1.46 3.15 9.10
N PHE A 331 2.50 2.56 8.53
CA PHE A 331 2.45 1.27 7.85
C PHE A 331 2.99 0.20 8.79
N ILE A 332 2.35 -0.97 8.83
CA ILE A 332 2.80 -2.11 9.64
C ILE A 332 3.01 -3.39 8.80
N PRO A 333 3.72 -3.33 7.64
CA PRO A 333 4.01 -4.50 6.82
C PRO A 333 4.98 -5.41 7.56
N VAL A 334 4.57 -6.64 7.84
CA VAL A 334 5.40 -7.56 8.64
C VAL A 334 6.72 -7.85 7.92
N SER A 335 6.69 -8.08 6.60
CA SER A 335 7.90 -8.46 5.88
C SER A 335 8.92 -7.35 5.64
N GLU A 336 8.51 -6.09 5.77
CA GLU A 336 9.35 -4.92 5.45
C GLU A 336 9.89 -4.23 6.70
N ASP A 337 9.38 -4.53 7.89
CA ASP A 337 9.78 -3.92 9.15
C ASP A 337 10.54 -4.93 10.03
N ALA A 338 11.85 -4.70 10.21
CA ALA A 338 12.72 -5.58 10.98
C ALA A 338 12.22 -5.85 12.41
N GLY A 339 11.72 -4.83 13.11
CA GLY A 339 11.21 -5.01 14.47
C GLY A 339 9.90 -5.80 14.51
N MET A 340 9.06 -5.70 13.46
CA MET A 340 7.86 -6.53 13.34
C MET A 340 8.23 -8.00 13.07
N ILE A 341 9.22 -8.26 12.21
CA ILE A 341 9.74 -9.61 11.96
C ILE A 341 10.21 -10.25 13.27
N ASP A 342 11.05 -9.53 14.01
CA ASP A 342 11.61 -10.00 15.28
C ASP A 342 10.51 -10.28 16.31
N ALA A 343 9.48 -9.41 16.38
CA ALA A 343 8.34 -9.58 17.26
C ALA A 343 7.45 -10.77 16.89
N VAL A 344 7.31 -11.10 15.62
CA VAL A 344 6.62 -12.33 15.20
C VAL A 344 7.45 -13.56 15.56
N LEU A 345 8.76 -13.53 15.32
CA LEU A 345 9.67 -14.64 15.62
C LEU A 345 9.77 -14.94 17.11
N ASN A 346 9.79 -13.91 17.96
CA ASN A 346 9.82 -14.07 19.41
C ASN A 346 8.43 -14.34 20.02
N GLY A 347 7.36 -14.28 19.21
CA GLY A 347 5.98 -14.60 19.61
C GLY A 347 5.23 -13.49 20.34
N SER A 348 5.78 -12.27 20.44
CA SER A 348 5.10 -11.12 21.03
C SER A 348 4.05 -10.49 20.10
N LEU A 349 4.20 -10.68 18.78
CA LEU A 349 3.27 -10.20 17.77
C LEU A 349 2.58 -11.37 17.04
N ASN A 350 1.25 -11.39 17.06
CA ASN A 350 0.42 -12.40 16.40
C ASN A 350 -0.59 -11.75 15.44
N LEU A 351 -1.33 -12.57 14.68
CA LEU A 351 -2.23 -12.10 13.63
C LEU A 351 -3.38 -11.26 14.21
N GLU A 352 -3.95 -11.69 15.33
CA GLU A 352 -5.07 -11.00 16.01
C GLU A 352 -4.62 -9.66 16.60
N LYS A 353 -3.36 -9.54 17.02
CA LYS A 353 -2.78 -8.29 17.49
C LYS A 353 -2.54 -7.32 16.33
N LEU A 354 -2.08 -7.83 15.18
CA LEU A 354 -1.98 -7.04 13.96
C LEU A 354 -3.35 -6.54 13.53
N GLU A 355 -4.38 -7.39 13.50
CA GLU A 355 -5.78 -7.02 13.27
C GLU A 355 -6.26 -5.95 14.27
N ALA A 356 -5.96 -6.10 15.57
CA ALA A 356 -6.28 -5.07 16.55
C ALA A 356 -5.55 -3.73 16.28
N MET A 357 -4.34 -3.77 15.73
CA MET A 357 -3.59 -2.59 15.30
C MET A 357 -4.19 -1.97 14.02
N THR A 358 -4.73 -2.77 13.10
CA THR A 358 -5.40 -2.27 11.89
C THR A 358 -6.63 -1.43 12.21
N ALA A 359 -7.28 -1.62 13.36
CA ALA A 359 -8.36 -0.73 13.82
C ALA A 359 -7.92 0.74 13.87
N ILE A 360 -6.65 1.02 14.20
CA ILE A 360 -6.12 2.38 14.36
C ILE A 360 -5.05 2.78 13.32
N CYS A 361 -4.56 1.84 12.51
CA CYS A 361 -3.51 2.01 11.49
C CYS A 361 -4.00 2.00 10.02
N SER A 362 -3.51 2.86 9.12
CA SER A 362 -4.15 3.12 7.80
C SER A 362 -4.12 2.00 6.76
N VAL A 363 -3.29 0.96 6.90
CA VAL A 363 -3.06 -0.01 5.81
C VAL A 363 -3.80 -1.32 5.97
N GLY A 364 -3.99 -1.87 7.17
CA GLY A 364 -4.56 -3.21 7.34
C GLY A 364 -3.50 -4.31 7.49
N LEU A 365 -3.88 -5.55 7.22
CA LEU A 365 -3.00 -6.72 7.25
C LEU A 365 -2.12 -6.76 5.99
N ASP A 366 -0.93 -6.16 6.05
CA ASP A 366 -0.03 -6.03 4.90
C ASP A 366 1.21 -6.93 5.00
N MET A 367 1.60 -7.49 3.85
CA MET A 367 2.75 -8.39 3.69
C MET A 367 2.86 -9.49 4.76
N ILE A 368 1.76 -10.22 5.00
CA ILE A 368 1.70 -11.29 6.00
C ILE A 368 1.84 -12.66 5.33
N ALA A 369 2.83 -13.45 5.72
CA ALA A 369 2.96 -14.83 5.25
C ALA A 369 2.17 -15.80 6.13
N VAL A 370 1.40 -16.68 5.49
CA VAL A 370 0.62 -17.75 6.14
C VAL A 370 0.96 -19.10 5.50
N PRO A 371 0.68 -20.24 6.16
CA PRO A 371 0.94 -21.56 5.61
C PRO A 371 0.24 -21.74 4.25
N GLY A 372 0.93 -22.31 3.27
CA GLY A 372 0.38 -22.48 1.92
C GLY A 372 -0.85 -23.39 1.85
N ASP A 373 -1.07 -24.24 2.84
CA ASP A 373 -2.25 -25.08 2.97
C ASP A 373 -3.47 -24.36 3.57
N THR A 374 -3.33 -23.09 3.98
CA THR A 374 -4.44 -22.27 4.50
C THR A 374 -5.64 -22.31 3.53
N PRO A 375 -6.86 -22.64 3.99
CA PRO A 375 -8.05 -22.69 3.14
C PRO A 375 -8.39 -21.32 2.53
N ALA A 376 -8.96 -21.32 1.33
CA ALA A 376 -9.37 -20.09 0.64
C ALA A 376 -10.44 -19.33 1.46
N GLU A 377 -11.32 -20.06 2.15
CA GLU A 377 -12.35 -19.51 3.02
C GLU A 377 -11.76 -18.84 4.27
N THR A 378 -10.62 -19.31 4.76
CA THR A 378 -9.94 -18.65 5.88
C THR A 378 -9.30 -17.35 5.42
N ILE A 379 -8.69 -17.32 4.24
CA ILE A 379 -8.16 -16.07 3.63
C ILE A 379 -9.30 -15.09 3.36
N ALA A 380 -10.42 -15.57 2.81
CA ALA A 380 -11.62 -14.75 2.61
C ALA A 380 -12.17 -14.19 3.94
N ALA A 381 -12.12 -14.96 5.03
CA ALA A 381 -12.52 -14.47 6.34
C ALA A 381 -11.60 -13.36 6.87
N MET A 382 -10.27 -13.51 6.73
CA MET A 382 -9.33 -12.43 7.05
C MET A 382 -9.64 -11.13 6.27
N ILE A 383 -9.96 -11.27 4.98
CA ILE A 383 -10.40 -10.13 4.14
C ILE A 383 -11.70 -9.54 4.68
N ALA A 384 -12.67 -10.37 5.07
CA ALA A 384 -13.95 -9.93 5.60
C ALA A 384 -13.79 -9.12 6.90
N ASP A 385 -12.97 -9.63 7.82
CA ASP A 385 -12.72 -9.01 9.13
C ASP A 385 -12.04 -7.65 8.97
N GLU A 386 -10.97 -7.58 8.17
CA GLU A 386 -10.30 -6.32 7.84
C GLU A 386 -11.20 -5.35 7.07
N SER A 387 -12.01 -5.85 6.15
CA SER A 387 -13.00 -5.03 5.43
C SER A 387 -14.06 -4.48 6.37
N ALA A 388 -14.46 -5.23 7.41
CA ALA A 388 -15.40 -4.78 8.42
C ALA A 388 -14.79 -3.68 9.29
N ILE A 389 -13.54 -3.83 9.73
CA ILE A 389 -12.81 -2.79 10.45
C ILE A 389 -12.77 -1.50 9.64
N GLY A 390 -12.41 -1.57 8.35
CA GLY A 390 -12.37 -0.39 7.47
C GLY A 390 -13.74 0.22 7.23
N MET A 391 -14.74 -0.62 6.95
CA MET A 391 -16.12 -0.20 6.68
C MET A 391 -16.75 0.52 7.88
N ILE A 392 -16.66 -0.05 9.08
CA ILE A 392 -17.25 0.53 10.29
C ILE A 392 -16.57 1.84 10.68
N ASN A 393 -15.24 1.91 10.55
CA ASN A 393 -14.45 3.05 11.01
C ASN A 393 -14.25 4.14 9.95
N ASN A 394 -14.90 4.04 8.78
CA ASN A 394 -14.73 4.97 7.66
C ASN A 394 -13.27 5.17 7.27
N LYS A 395 -12.61 4.06 7.01
CA LYS A 395 -11.17 3.99 6.86
C LYS A 395 -10.80 2.99 5.78
N THR A 396 -9.71 3.28 5.08
CA THR A 396 -9.08 2.35 4.16
C THR A 396 -8.43 1.20 4.92
N THR A 397 -8.75 -0.02 4.54
CA THR A 397 -8.05 -1.23 5.01
C THR A 397 -7.68 -2.07 3.80
N ALA A 398 -6.54 -2.72 3.88
CA ALA A 398 -5.94 -3.51 2.84
C ALA A 398 -5.50 -4.85 3.41
N VAL A 399 -5.65 -5.90 2.62
CA VAL A 399 -5.22 -7.25 2.97
C VAL A 399 -4.29 -7.74 1.89
N ARG A 400 -3.06 -8.03 2.30
CA ARG A 400 -2.02 -8.66 1.49
C ARG A 400 -1.46 -9.85 2.26
N VAL A 401 -2.19 -10.95 2.14
CA VAL A 401 -1.84 -12.24 2.72
C VAL A 401 -1.16 -13.09 1.66
N ILE A 402 -0.06 -13.75 2.03
CA ILE A 402 0.79 -14.54 1.16
C ILE A 402 0.77 -15.98 1.68
N PRO A 403 -0.12 -16.85 1.15
CA PRO A 403 -0.05 -18.28 1.42
C PRO A 403 1.22 -18.82 0.77
N ALA A 404 2.21 -19.22 1.56
CA ALA A 404 3.51 -19.66 1.07
C ALA A 404 3.51 -21.18 0.81
N PRO A 405 3.46 -21.65 -0.46
CA PRO A 405 3.36 -23.07 -0.75
C PRO A 405 4.58 -23.85 -0.25
N GLY A 406 4.34 -24.97 0.42
CA GLY A 406 5.40 -25.82 0.97
C GLY A 406 6.04 -25.33 2.27
N CYS A 407 5.69 -24.12 2.74
CA CYS A 407 6.19 -23.57 4.00
C CYS A 407 5.25 -23.86 5.18
N LYS A 408 5.84 -24.03 6.36
CA LYS A 408 5.18 -24.26 7.64
C LYS A 408 5.35 -23.05 8.56
N VAL A 409 4.55 -23.00 9.62
CA VAL A 409 4.65 -21.97 10.66
C VAL A 409 6.09 -21.89 11.20
N GLY A 410 6.65 -20.69 11.22
CA GLY A 410 8.02 -20.40 11.63
C GLY A 410 9.05 -20.41 10.50
N ASP A 411 8.72 -20.93 9.31
CA ASP A 411 9.61 -20.82 8.15
C ASP A 411 9.75 -19.35 7.70
N LEU A 412 10.92 -18.98 7.17
CA LEU A 412 11.16 -17.66 6.59
C LEU A 412 10.97 -17.71 5.06
N VAL A 413 10.21 -16.75 4.53
CA VAL A 413 9.98 -16.56 3.10
C VAL A 413 10.61 -15.25 2.68
N GLU A 414 11.59 -15.32 1.77
CA GLU A 414 12.28 -14.16 1.24
C GLU A 414 11.62 -13.72 -0.08
N PHE A 415 11.15 -12.48 -0.12
CA PHE A 415 10.56 -11.85 -1.31
C PHE A 415 11.56 -10.95 -2.04
N GLY A 416 12.65 -10.57 -1.37
CA GLY A 416 13.75 -9.81 -1.94
C GLY A 416 13.49 -8.32 -2.08
N GLY A 417 14.59 -7.56 -2.25
CA GLY A 417 14.56 -6.11 -2.43
C GLY A 417 13.83 -5.40 -1.30
N LEU A 418 12.83 -4.59 -1.66
CA LEU A 418 12.03 -3.80 -0.73
C LEU A 418 10.94 -4.60 0.00
N LEU A 419 10.54 -5.74 -0.55
CA LEU A 419 9.47 -6.58 0.01
C LEU A 419 9.97 -7.44 1.18
N GLY A 420 11.29 -7.46 1.41
CA GLY A 420 11.92 -8.05 2.58
C GLY A 420 11.65 -9.55 2.76
N THR A 421 11.48 -9.97 4.01
CA THR A 421 11.36 -11.37 4.42
C THR A 421 10.23 -11.50 5.43
N ALA A 422 9.33 -12.46 5.25
CA ALA A 422 8.25 -12.72 6.19
C ALA A 422 8.39 -14.07 6.91
N PRO A 423 8.28 -14.10 8.24
CA PRO A 423 8.02 -15.34 8.97
C PRO A 423 6.60 -15.82 8.70
N VAL A 424 6.44 -17.12 8.44
CA VAL A 424 5.11 -17.74 8.27
C VAL A 424 4.40 -17.80 9.63
N MET A 425 3.30 -17.07 9.73
CA MET A 425 2.53 -16.91 10.96
C MET A 425 1.51 -18.04 11.16
N PRO A 426 1.21 -18.44 12.41
CA PRO A 426 0.14 -19.39 12.68
C PRO A 426 -1.23 -18.79 12.32
N VAL A 427 -2.12 -19.63 11.79
CA VAL A 427 -3.51 -19.29 11.48
C VAL A 427 -4.44 -20.11 12.36
N ASN A 428 -5.56 -19.52 12.78
CA ASN A 428 -6.58 -20.21 13.56
C ASN A 428 -7.17 -21.40 12.77
N LYS A 429 -7.31 -22.56 13.44
CA LYS A 429 -7.71 -23.83 12.81
C LYS A 429 -9.22 -24.03 12.70
N TYR A 430 -10.02 -23.20 13.35
CA TYR A 430 -11.48 -23.30 13.28
C TYR A 430 -12.00 -22.78 11.94
N SER A 431 -12.99 -23.47 11.38
CA SER A 431 -13.47 -23.18 10.03
C SER A 431 -14.40 -21.96 9.97
N SER A 432 -14.17 -21.08 9.00
CA SER A 432 -15.03 -19.97 8.59
C SER A 432 -15.90 -20.29 7.36
N SER A 433 -15.88 -21.54 6.86
CA SER A 433 -16.45 -21.89 5.55
C SER A 433 -17.94 -21.57 5.44
N LEU A 434 -18.74 -21.91 6.45
CA LEU A 434 -20.19 -21.61 6.45
C LEU A 434 -20.50 -20.12 6.44
N PHE A 435 -19.64 -19.28 7.04
CA PHE A 435 -19.81 -17.84 7.02
C PHE A 435 -19.56 -17.27 5.62
N ILE A 436 -18.47 -17.69 4.98
CA ILE A 436 -18.07 -17.24 3.64
C ILE A 436 -19.03 -17.75 2.55
N GLN A 437 -19.55 -18.97 2.69
CA GLN A 437 -20.49 -19.55 1.74
C GLN A 437 -21.84 -18.80 1.66
N ARG A 438 -22.18 -17.95 2.65
CA ARG A 438 -23.40 -17.14 2.61
C ARG A 438 -23.43 -16.21 1.40
N GLY A 439 -22.28 -15.70 0.97
CA GLY A 439 -22.17 -14.75 -0.13
C GLY A 439 -23.02 -13.48 0.07
N GLY A 440 -23.37 -12.83 -1.04
CA GLY A 440 -24.18 -11.62 -1.05
C GLY A 440 -23.43 -10.40 -0.53
N ARG A 441 -24.13 -9.55 0.24
CA ARG A 441 -23.61 -8.25 0.66
C ARG A 441 -23.92 -7.97 2.12
N ILE A 442 -22.88 -7.68 2.90
CA ILE A 442 -23.05 -7.06 4.22
C ILE A 442 -23.48 -5.60 3.98
N PRO A 443 -24.59 -5.12 4.56
CA PRO A 443 -25.08 -3.77 4.31
C PRO A 443 -24.18 -2.71 4.95
N ALA A 444 -24.30 -1.47 4.46
CA ALA A 444 -23.60 -0.33 5.02
C ALA A 444 -24.01 -0.09 6.49
N PRO A 445 -23.08 0.31 7.37
CA PRO A 445 -23.37 0.56 8.77
C PRO A 445 -24.15 1.86 8.99
N ILE A 446 -24.84 1.93 10.12
CA ILE A 446 -25.51 3.17 10.58
C ILE A 446 -24.51 3.98 11.40
N HIS A 447 -24.13 5.17 10.91
CA HIS A 447 -23.20 6.05 11.63
C HIS A 447 -23.86 7.00 12.63
N SER A 448 -25.20 7.13 12.61
CA SER A 448 -25.92 8.05 13.50
C SER A 448 -26.01 7.55 14.94
N PHE A 449 -25.88 6.24 15.17
CA PHE A 449 -25.93 5.63 16.50
C PHE A 449 -24.52 5.39 17.07
N LYS A 450 -23.76 6.46 17.29
CA LYS A 450 -22.51 6.41 18.06
C LYS A 450 -22.81 6.78 19.51
N ASN A 451 -22.57 5.86 20.44
CA ASN A 451 -22.71 6.06 21.89
C ASN A 451 -21.44 6.67 22.48
#